data_AF-X1C4Y9-F1
#
_entry.id   AF-X1C4Y9-F1
#
_cell.length_a   1.000
_cell.length_b   1.000
_cell.length_c   1.000
_cell.angle_alpha   90.00
_cell.angle_beta   90.00
_cell.angle_gamma   90.00
#
_symmetry.space_group_name_H-M   'P 1'
#
loop_
_entity.id
_entity.type
_entity.pdbx_description
1 polymer ?
#
loop_
_entity_poly.entity_id
_entity_poly.type
_entity_poly.pdbx_seq_one_letter_code
_entity_poly.pdbx_strand_id
1 'polypeptide(L)' 'SKVESVIISGFDNNIFYARLLLSQHDKPREVDCPPAIALALGVRAQAPIFAEEAVLDKAGIAVPA' A
#
# COMPACT_ATOMS: atom_id res chain seq x y z
N SER A 1 -13.25 4.62 11.45
CA SER A 1 -11.83 4.46 11.08
C SER A 1 -11.56 5.16 9.77
N LYS A 2 -10.49 5.93 9.64
CA LYS A 2 -10.09 6.61 8.38
C LYS A 2 -8.90 5.86 7.78
N VAL A 3 -8.79 5.81 6.45
CA VAL A 3 -7.58 5.31 5.78
C VAL A 3 -6.47 6.34 5.96
N GLU A 4 -5.38 5.92 6.60
CA GLU A 4 -4.24 6.77 6.90
C GLU A 4 -3.17 6.67 5.81
N SER A 5 -2.89 5.45 5.35
CA SER A 5 -1.98 5.20 4.23
C SER A 5 -2.21 3.83 3.59
N VAL A 6 -1.68 3.67 2.38
CA VAL A 6 -1.54 2.38 1.70
C VAL A 6 -0.06 2.05 1.61
N ILE A 7 0.31 0.80 1.88
CA ILE A 7 1.68 0.30 1.76
C ILE A 7 1.66 -0.90 0.81
N ILE A 8 2.35 -0.81 -0.33
CA ILE A 8 2.66 -2.00 -1.14
C ILE A 8 3.80 -2.73 -0.41
N SER A 9 3.45 -3.82 0.27
CA SER A 9 4.28 -4.47 1.27
C SER A 9 5.17 -5.57 0.73
N GLY A 10 4.91 -6.05 -0.49
CA GLY A 10 5.69 -7.14 -1.05
C GLY A 10 5.41 -7.41 -2.52
N PHE A 11 6.37 -8.08 -3.15
CA PHE A 11 6.26 -8.66 -4.47
C PHE A 11 6.98 -10.00 -4.48
N ASP A 12 6.22 -11.07 -4.69
CA ASP A 12 6.73 -12.44 -4.74
C ASP A 12 5.89 -13.28 -5.71
N ASN A 13 6.52 -14.22 -6.43
CA ASN A 13 5.83 -15.08 -7.39
C ASN A 13 4.92 -14.32 -8.39
N ASN A 14 5.36 -13.14 -8.83
CA ASN A 14 4.61 -12.24 -9.70
C ASN A 14 3.26 -11.75 -9.12
N ILE A 15 3.13 -11.76 -7.79
CA ILE A 15 1.98 -11.32 -7.03
C ILE A 15 2.41 -10.19 -6.10
N PHE A 16 1.68 -9.07 -6.15
CA PHE A 16 1.86 -7.95 -5.23
C PHE A 16 1.01 -8.14 -3.97
N TYR A 17 1.53 -7.62 -2.85
CA TYR A 17 0.86 -7.58 -1.56
C TYR A 17 0.73 -6.14 -1.08
N ALA A 18 -0.34 -5.84 -0.34
CA ALA A 18 -0.54 -4.52 0.22
C ALA A 18 -1.16 -4.58 1.62
N ARG A 19 -0.92 -3.52 2.39
CA ARG A 19 -1.51 -3.25 3.69
C ARG A 19 -2.15 -1.87 3.71
N LEU A 20 -3.26 -1.76 4.41
CA LEU A 20 -3.90 -0.49 4.76
C LEU A 20 -3.57 -0.15 6.21
N LEU A 21 -3.08 1.06 6.43
CA LEU A 21 -3.02 1.64 7.76
C LEU A 21 -4.32 2.39 8.01
N LEU A 22 -5.06 1.98 9.03
CA LEU A 22 -6.31 2.61 9.43
C LEU A 22 -6.13 3.33 10.76
N SER A 23 -6.61 4.55 10.85
CA SER A 23 -6.71 5.23 12.14
C SER A 23 -7.89 4.66 12.94
N GLN A 24 -7.58 4.20 14.15
CA GLN A 24 -8.56 3.90 15.20
C GLN A 24 -8.14 4.63 16.48
N HIS A 25 -9.14 5.04 17.28
CA HIS A 25 -8.98 5.97 18.41
C HIS A 25 -7.73 5.72 19.27
N ASP A 26 -7.50 4.48 19.67
CA ASP A 26 -6.42 4.18 20.62
C ASP A 26 -5.12 3.74 19.95
N LYS A 27 -5.19 3.09 18.77
CA LYS A 27 -4.03 2.57 18.04
C LYS A 27 -4.29 2.47 16.54
N PRO A 28 -3.29 2.76 15.69
CA PRO A 28 -3.36 2.43 14.28
C PRO A 28 -3.52 0.92 14.09
N ARG A 29 -4.33 0.54 13.11
CA ARG A 29 -4.57 -0.87 12.75
C ARG A 29 -4.11 -1.12 11.34
N GLU A 30 -3.32 -2.16 11.17
CA GLU A 30 -2.94 -2.67 9.86
C GLU A 30 -3.91 -3.75 9.39
N VAL A 31 -4.22 -3.72 8.10
CA VAL A 31 -5.07 -4.72 7.44
C VAL A 31 -4.44 -5.12 6.12
N ASP A 32 -4.08 -6.40 6.00
CA ASP A 32 -3.67 -6.98 4.71
C ASP A 32 -4.84 -6.95 3.74
N CYS A 33 -4.60 -6.51 2.51
CA CYS A 33 -5.61 -6.55 1.46
C CYS A 33 -5.00 -6.67 0.06
N PRO A 34 -5.78 -7.17 -0.92
CA PRO A 34 -5.33 -7.19 -2.31
C PRO A 34 -4.93 -5.78 -2.81
N PRO A 35 -3.83 -5.65 -3.56
CA PRO A 35 -3.30 -4.34 -3.99
C PRO A 35 -4.33 -3.45 -4.68
N ALA A 36 -5.16 -4.01 -5.57
CA ALA A 36 -6.19 -3.26 -6.28
C ALA A 36 -7.21 -2.61 -5.32
N ILE A 37 -7.59 -3.32 -4.25
CA ILE A 37 -8.53 -2.81 -3.24
C ILE A 37 -7.83 -1.74 -2.37
N ALA A 38 -6.59 -2.01 -1.96
CA ALA A 38 -5.78 -1.08 -1.16
C ALA A 38 -5.65 0.27 -1.86
N LEU A 39 -5.21 0.25 -3.12
CA LEU A 39 -5.02 1.43 -3.96
C LEU A 39 -6.34 2.17 -4.18
N ALA A 40 -7.43 1.45 -4.49
CA ALA A 40 -8.73 2.07 -4.70
C ALA A 40 -9.24 2.77 -3.42
N LEU A 41 -8.99 2.20 -2.24
CA LEU A 41 -9.31 2.84 -0.96
C LEU A 41 -8.42 4.05 -0.67
N GLY A 42 -7.11 3.94 -0.91
CA GLY A 42 -6.17 5.04 -0.74
C GLY A 42 -6.51 6.25 -1.61
N VAL A 43 -6.77 6.02 -2.91
CA VAL A 43 -7.18 7.07 -3.85
C VAL A 43 -8.47 7.74 -3.40
N ARG A 44 -9.51 6.97 -3.05
CA ARG A 44 -10.79 7.53 -2.57
C ARG A 44 -10.63 8.33 -1.27
N ALA A 45 -9.74 7.90 -0.39
CA ALA A 45 -9.48 8.57 0.88
C ALA A 45 -8.47 9.73 0.77
N GLN A 46 -7.90 9.95 -0.41
CA GLN A 46 -6.76 10.86 -0.62
C GLN A 46 -5.62 10.59 0.36
N ALA A 47 -5.40 9.31 0.66
CA ALA A 47 -4.33 8.87 1.56
C ALA A 47 -3.03 8.65 0.77
N PRO A 48 -1.87 8.94 1.35
CA PRO A 48 -0.58 8.66 0.73
C PRO A 48 -0.41 7.15 0.46
N ILE A 49 0.27 6.86 -0.65
CA ILE A 49 0.57 5.50 -1.11
C ILE A 49 2.09 5.34 -1.09
N PHE A 50 2.55 4.33 -0.37
CA PHE A 50 3.96 3.98 -0.23
C PHE A 50 4.23 2.59 -0.80
N ALA A 51 5.49 2.30 -1.09
CA ALA A 51 5.97 0.97 -1.40
C ALA A 51 7.21 0.70 -0.54
N GLU A 52 7.34 -0.53 -0.04
CA GLU A 52 8.56 -0.99 0.62
C GLU A 52 9.74 -0.94 -0.37
N GLU A 53 10.94 -0.64 0.13
CA GLU A 53 12.15 -0.56 -0.69
C GLU A 53 12.41 -1.86 -1.47
N ALA A 54 12.23 -3.01 -0.81
CA ALA A 54 12.36 -4.33 -1.45
C ALA A 54 11.37 -4.57 -2.61
N VAL A 55 10.23 -3.88 -2.64
CA VAL A 55 9.30 -3.92 -3.78
C VAL A 55 9.84 -3.10 -4.93
N LEU A 56 10.36 -1.91 -4.64
CA LEU A 56 10.98 -1.03 -5.65
C LEU A 56 12.21 -1.70 -6.27
N ASP A 57 13.04 -2.36 -5.48
CA ASP A 57 14.22 -3.07 -5.98
C ASP A 57 13.87 -4.22 -6.92
N LYS A 58 12.77 -4.93 -6.65
CA LYS A 58 12.37 -6.12 -7.42
C LYS A 58 11.50 -5.79 -8.64
N ALA A 59 10.65 -4.77 -8.54
CA ALA A 59 9.58 -4.51 -9.50
C ALA A 59 9.52 -3.05 -9.98
N GLY A 60 10.34 -2.16 -9.42
CA GLY A 60 10.44 -0.77 -9.84
C GLY A 60 11.00 -0.66 -11.27
N ILE A 61 10.40 0.23 -12.06
CA ILE A 61 10.84 0.54 -13.41
C ILE A 61 11.05 2.05 -13.50
N ALA A 62 12.21 2.47 -13.97
CA ALA A 62 12.46 3.87 -14.28
C ALA A 62 11.72 4.24 -15.58
N VAL A 63 10.77 5.17 -15.49
CA VAL A 63 10.13 5.75 -16.67
C VAL A 63 10.99 6.93 -17.12
N PRO A 64 11.57 6.92 -18.33
CA PRO A 64 12.31 8.06 -18.84
C PRO A 64 11.38 9.28 -18.99
N ALA A 65 11.94 10.46 -18.69
CA ALA A 65 11.25 11.74 -18.74
C ALA A 65 10.97 12.19 -20.19
#